data_AF-A0A7W1N3C7-F1
#
_entry.id   AF-A0A7W1N3C7-F1
#
_cell.length_a   1.000
_cell.length_b   1.000
_cell.length_c   1.000
_cell.angle_alpha   90.00
_cell.angle_beta   90.00
_cell.angle_gamma   90.00
#
_symmetry.space_group_name_H-M   'P 1'
#
loop_
_entity.id
_entity.type
_entity.pdbx_description
1 polymer ?
#
loop_
_entity_poly.entity_id
_entity_poly.type
_entity_poly.pdbx_seq_one_letter_code
_entity_poly.pdbx_strand_id
1 'polypeptide(L)'
;LYGAGLRVSEAVGLDKAGVDLDDRLVRVVGKGDKERVVPLGRPAAEALRRYLARGRPFLDRRHRPDLFLNAKGGALTRAGAFLILRKLAATAGLEPERVHPHLLRHSFATHLLEGGADLRSVQEMLGHADLATTELYTHVSDRRRRELYFQAHPHARRNPEGRGDDGSARSDAIGPGNGSGVADDARRAR
;
A
#
# COMPACT_ATOMS: atom_id res chain seq x y z
N LEU A 1 6.23 -5.25 -7.15
CA LEU A 1 6.37 -4.99 -8.60
C LEU A 1 5.23 -4.12 -9.09
N TYR A 2 4.07 -4.69 -9.46
CA TYR A 2 2.92 -3.93 -9.98
C TYR A 2 2.43 -2.86 -9.00
N GLY A 3 2.08 -3.22 -7.75
CA GLY A 3 1.49 -2.26 -6.81
C GLY A 3 2.36 -1.06 -6.37
N ALA A 4 3.61 -0.97 -6.78
CA ALA A 4 4.51 0.14 -6.44
C ALA A 4 5.46 0.54 -7.61
N GLY A 5 5.24 -0.01 -8.82
CA GLY A 5 6.09 0.30 -9.97
C GLY A 5 7.59 0.03 -9.75
N LEU A 6 7.97 -1.02 -9.02
CA LEU A 6 9.38 -1.31 -8.72
C LEU A 6 10.08 -2.12 -9.80
N ARG A 7 11.39 -1.91 -9.99
CA ARG A 7 12.21 -2.82 -10.80
C ARG A 7 12.36 -4.13 -10.04
N VAL A 8 12.62 -5.23 -10.75
CA VAL A 8 12.81 -6.52 -10.08
C VAL A 8 14.02 -6.51 -9.15
N SER A 9 15.12 -5.84 -9.54
CA SER A 9 16.30 -5.68 -8.69
C SER A 9 16.01 -4.92 -7.41
N GLU A 10 15.23 -3.84 -7.52
CA GLU A 10 14.81 -3.02 -6.37
C GLU A 10 13.92 -3.85 -5.44
N ALA A 11 12.90 -4.53 -5.99
CA ALA A 11 11.97 -5.31 -5.20
C ALA A 11 12.64 -6.45 -4.42
N VAL A 12 13.55 -7.19 -5.05
CA VAL A 12 14.26 -8.31 -4.37
C VAL A 12 15.35 -7.83 -3.42
N GLY A 13 15.82 -6.59 -3.55
CA GLY A 13 16.79 -5.96 -2.66
C GLY A 13 16.17 -5.13 -1.54
N LEU A 14 14.85 -5.16 -1.36
CA LEU A 14 14.19 -4.47 -0.24
C LEU A 14 14.53 -5.15 1.08
N ASP A 15 14.69 -4.33 2.11
CA ASP A 15 14.73 -4.77 3.51
C ASP A 15 13.37 -4.55 4.19
N LYS A 16 13.13 -5.30 5.28
CA LYS A 16 11.94 -5.13 6.13
C LYS A 16 11.75 -3.68 6.59
N ALA A 17 12.84 -3.03 7.00
CA ALA A 17 12.82 -1.65 7.50
C ALA A 17 12.54 -0.61 6.40
N GLY A 18 12.60 -1.00 5.13
CA GLY A 18 12.27 -0.16 3.99
C GLY A 18 10.77 -0.13 3.67
N VAL A 19 9.92 -0.84 4.41
CA VAL A 19 8.48 -0.88 4.16
C VAL A 19 7.70 -0.39 5.36
N ASP A 20 6.92 0.66 5.14
CA ASP A 20 5.88 1.09 6.06
C ASP A 20 4.53 0.58 5.55
N LEU A 21 3.95 -0.38 6.28
CA LEU A 21 2.68 -1.00 5.89
C LEU A 21 1.47 -0.20 6.35
N ASP A 22 1.61 0.68 7.34
CA ASP A 22 0.53 1.48 7.88
C ASP A 22 0.27 2.68 6.97
N ASP A 23 1.33 3.38 6.56
CA ASP A 23 1.26 4.44 5.56
C ASP A 23 1.27 3.92 4.11
N ARG A 24 1.52 2.62 3.92
CA ARG A 24 1.67 1.96 2.62
C ARG A 24 2.72 2.65 1.76
N LEU A 25 3.92 2.78 2.31
CA LEU A 25 5.08 3.39 1.66
C LEU A 25 6.21 2.39 1.59
N VAL A 26 6.99 2.47 0.52
CA VAL A 26 8.21 1.68 0.36
C VAL A 26 9.36 2.63 0.02
N ARG A 27 10.41 2.60 0.85
CA ARG A 27 11.69 3.26 0.58
C ARG A 27 12.55 2.34 -0.27
N VAL A 28 13.04 2.87 -1.39
CA VAL A 28 13.78 2.12 -2.39
C VAL A 28 15.09 2.83 -2.68
N VAL A 29 16.19 2.09 -2.66
CA VAL A 29 17.49 2.56 -3.09
C VAL A 29 17.67 2.25 -4.58
N GLY A 30 17.78 3.30 -5.39
CA GLY A 30 17.95 3.23 -6.84
C GLY A 30 19.42 3.23 -7.29
N LYS A 31 19.64 3.41 -8.59
CA LYS A 31 20.99 3.56 -9.16
C LYS A 31 21.66 4.83 -8.61
N GLY A 32 22.92 4.71 -8.19
CA GLY A 32 23.69 5.84 -7.63
C GLY A 32 23.29 6.19 -6.20
N ASP A 33 22.80 5.20 -5.44
CA ASP A 33 22.43 5.32 -4.02
C ASP A 33 21.32 6.36 -3.73
N LYS A 34 20.57 6.73 -4.77
CA LYS A 34 19.45 7.66 -4.66
C LYS A 34 18.25 6.94 -4.06
N GLU A 35 17.86 7.37 -2.87
CA GLU A 35 16.64 6.89 -2.24
C GLU A 35 15.40 7.58 -2.83
N ARG A 36 14.30 6.83 -2.94
CA ARG A 36 12.97 7.39 -3.18
C ARG A 36 11.93 6.64 -2.38
N VAL A 37 10.85 7.34 -2.03
CA VAL A 37 9.67 6.74 -1.43
C VAL A 37 8.61 6.57 -2.51
N VAL A 38 8.04 5.36 -2.60
CA VAL A 38 6.92 5.07 -3.49
C VAL A 38 5.71 4.58 -2.71
N PRO A 39 4.49 4.98 -3.09
CA PRO A 39 3.28 4.44 -2.51
C PRO A 39 3.09 2.97 -2.92
N LEU A 40 2.47 2.21 -2.03
CA LEU A 40 2.15 0.80 -2.19
C LEU A 40 0.64 0.62 -2.26
N GLY A 41 0.18 -0.06 -3.31
CA GLY A 41 -1.23 -0.38 -3.49
C GLY A 41 -1.78 -1.23 -2.37
N ARG A 42 -3.05 -1.00 -2.01
CA ARG A 42 -3.73 -1.73 -0.93
C ARG A 42 -3.62 -3.25 -1.06
N PRO A 43 -3.87 -3.88 -2.23
CA PRO A 43 -3.72 -5.34 -2.34
C PRO A 43 -2.28 -5.81 -2.14
N ALA A 44 -1.31 -5.00 -2.55
CA ALA A 44 0.10 -5.32 -2.37
C ALA A 44 0.51 -5.21 -0.89
N ALA A 45 0.02 -4.19 -0.18
CA ALA A 45 0.22 -4.05 1.26
C ALA A 45 -0.44 -5.20 2.04
N GLU A 46 -1.67 -5.59 1.70
CA GLU A 46 -2.37 -6.72 2.32
C GLU A 46 -1.67 -8.06 2.04
N ALA A 47 -1.24 -8.29 0.80
CA ALA A 47 -0.46 -9.47 0.45
C ALA A 47 0.87 -9.51 1.21
N LEU A 48 1.53 -8.36 1.38
CA LEU A 48 2.78 -8.26 2.11
C LEU A 48 2.57 -8.48 3.62
N ARG A 49 1.52 -7.93 4.23
CA ARG A 49 1.09 -8.22 5.61
C ARG A 49 0.91 -9.73 5.81
N ARG A 50 0.18 -10.40 4.92
CA ARG A 50 -0.02 -11.86 4.98
C ARG A 50 1.31 -12.62 4.87
N TYR A 51 2.17 -12.22 3.94
CA TYR A 51 3.48 -12.84 3.78
C TYR A 51 4.34 -12.68 5.05
N LEU A 52 4.43 -11.48 5.62
CA LEU A 52 5.22 -11.22 6.83
C LEU A 52 4.69 -11.98 8.05
N ALA A 53 3.36 -12.10 8.19
CA ALA A 53 2.75 -12.77 9.33
C ALA A 53 2.74 -14.31 9.21
N ARG A 54 2.54 -14.84 7.99
CA ARG A 54 2.21 -16.27 7.80
C ARG A 54 3.11 -17.02 6.84
N GLY A 55 3.90 -16.34 6.02
CA GLY A 55 4.79 -17.00 5.05
C GLY A 55 6.25 -16.94 5.49
N ARG A 56 6.74 -15.71 5.67
CA ARG A 56 8.14 -15.42 5.97
C ARG A 56 8.66 -16.09 7.24
N PRO A 57 7.91 -16.20 8.36
CA PRO A 57 8.41 -16.85 9.58
C PRO A 57 8.83 -18.32 9.36
N PHE A 58 8.21 -19.03 8.42
CA PHE A 58 8.58 -20.41 8.09
C PHE A 58 9.85 -20.52 7.22
N LEU A 59 10.23 -19.43 6.56
CA LEU A 59 11.42 -19.35 5.69
C LEU A 59 12.62 -18.75 6.43
N ASP A 60 12.38 -17.80 7.32
CA ASP A 60 13.42 -17.02 7.99
C ASP A 60 13.95 -17.72 9.26
N ARG A 61 14.97 -18.56 9.07
CA ARG A 61 15.64 -19.24 10.18
C ARG A 61 16.76 -18.42 10.84
N ARG A 62 17.11 -17.25 10.26
CA ARG A 62 18.32 -16.49 10.64
C ARG A 62 18.05 -15.00 10.86
N HIS A 63 16.80 -14.63 11.11
CA HIS A 63 16.36 -13.23 11.32
C HIS A 63 16.88 -12.26 10.25
N ARG A 64 16.83 -12.67 8.98
CA ARG A 64 17.37 -11.90 7.85
C ARG A 64 16.75 -10.50 7.74
N PRO A 65 17.51 -9.47 7.31
CA PRO A 65 16.95 -8.15 7.02
C PRO A 65 16.14 -8.14 5.72
N ASP A 66 16.51 -8.98 4.75
CA ASP A 66 15.91 -9.05 3.41
C ASP A 66 14.40 -9.26 3.50
N LEU A 67 13.63 -8.46 2.78
CA LEU A 67 12.17 -8.54 2.79
C LEU A 67 11.70 -9.88 2.23
N PHE A 68 12.15 -10.22 1.02
CA PHE A 68 11.74 -11.43 0.32
C PHE A 68 12.79 -12.52 0.39
N LEU A 69 12.38 -13.70 0.85
CA LEU A 69 13.23 -14.88 0.98
C LEU A 69 12.85 -15.96 -0.04
N ASN A 70 13.85 -16.75 -0.43
CA ASN A 70 13.68 -17.98 -1.20
C ASN A 70 13.32 -19.17 -0.28
N ALA A 71 12.97 -20.31 -0.87
CA ALA A 71 12.55 -21.52 -0.15
C ALA A 71 13.62 -22.10 0.80
N LYS A 72 14.90 -21.73 0.62
CA LYS A 72 16.02 -22.15 1.48
C LYS A 72 16.29 -21.14 2.61
N GLY A 73 15.53 -20.04 2.70
CA GLY A 73 15.71 -18.98 3.71
C GLY A 73 16.79 -17.96 3.36
N GLY A 74 17.35 -17.99 2.14
CA GLY A 74 18.23 -16.94 1.63
C GLY A 74 17.45 -15.81 0.95
N ALA A 75 18.13 -14.72 0.62
CA ALA A 75 17.53 -13.63 -0.15
C ALA A 75 16.95 -14.14 -1.48
N LEU A 76 15.79 -13.60 -1.88
CA LEU A 76 15.22 -13.89 -3.20
C LEU A 76 16.09 -13.26 -4.28
N THR A 77 16.37 -14.01 -5.34
CA THR A 77 17.15 -13.49 -6.47
C THR A 77 16.23 -13.00 -7.59
N ARG A 78 16.76 -12.16 -8.49
CA ARG A 78 16.04 -11.74 -9.71
C ARG A 78 15.54 -12.95 -10.50
N ALA A 79 16.42 -13.92 -10.78
CA ALA A 79 16.04 -15.14 -11.49
C ALA A 79 14.94 -15.92 -10.76
N GLY A 80 15.02 -16.04 -9.42
CA GLY A 80 13.97 -16.65 -8.62
C GLY A 80 12.63 -15.93 -8.73
N ALA A 81 12.63 -14.59 -8.71
CA ALA A 81 11.42 -13.80 -8.90
C ALA A 81 10.79 -14.02 -10.29
N PHE A 82 11.61 -14.14 -11.36
CA PHE A 82 11.12 -14.49 -12.70
C PHE A 82 10.44 -15.86 -12.73
N LEU A 83 11.04 -16.88 -12.10
CA LEU A 83 10.46 -18.23 -12.02
C LEU A 83 9.12 -18.22 -11.29
N ILE A 84 9.03 -17.48 -10.17
CA ILE A 84 7.77 -17.31 -9.42
C ILE A 84 6.71 -16.66 -10.30
N LEU A 85 7.04 -15.57 -11.01
CA LEU A 85 6.09 -14.89 -11.90
C LEU A 85 5.57 -15.81 -13.01
N ARG A 86 6.45 -16.57 -13.68
CA ARG A 86 6.04 -17.51 -14.72
C ARG A 86 5.10 -18.59 -14.18
N LYS A 87 5.39 -19.13 -12.99
CA LYS A 87 4.53 -20.12 -12.34
C LYS A 87 3.15 -19.53 -12.01
N LEU A 88 3.11 -18.31 -11.50
CA LEU A 88 1.86 -17.60 -11.19
C LEU A 88 1.06 -17.31 -12.47
N ALA A 89 1.71 -16.91 -13.55
CA ALA A 89 1.08 -16.70 -14.85
C ALA A 89 0.43 -17.98 -15.39
N ALA A 90 1.16 -19.10 -15.39
CA ALA A 90 0.63 -20.40 -15.79
C ALA A 90 -0.60 -20.79 -14.95
N THR A 91 -0.53 -20.59 -13.62
CA THR A 91 -1.63 -20.90 -12.70
C THR A 91 -2.86 -20.02 -12.95
N ALA A 92 -2.64 -18.80 -13.44
CA ALA A 92 -3.70 -17.86 -13.82
C ALA A 92 -4.24 -18.07 -15.25
N GLY A 93 -3.76 -19.10 -15.98
CA GLY A 93 -4.16 -19.34 -17.37
C GLY A 93 -3.58 -18.34 -18.37
N LEU A 94 -2.49 -17.65 -18.02
CA LEU A 94 -1.80 -16.69 -18.87
C LEU A 94 -0.55 -17.33 -19.51
N GLU A 95 -0.16 -16.84 -20.69
CA GLU A 95 1.10 -17.22 -21.35
C GLU A 95 2.31 -16.83 -20.48
N PRO A 96 3.05 -17.79 -19.89
CA PRO A 96 4.08 -17.49 -18.89
C PRO A 96 5.22 -16.62 -19.42
N GLU A 97 5.55 -16.76 -20.70
CA GLU A 97 6.63 -16.03 -21.36
C GLU A 97 6.34 -14.53 -21.46
N ARG A 98 5.06 -14.15 -21.50
CA ARG A 98 4.64 -12.75 -21.60
C ARG A 98 4.61 -12.06 -20.24
N VAL A 99 4.39 -12.80 -19.15
CA VAL A 99 4.34 -12.23 -17.81
C VAL A 99 5.74 -12.13 -17.20
N HIS A 100 6.25 -10.91 -17.13
CA HIS A 100 7.59 -10.62 -16.65
C HIS A 100 7.65 -9.24 -15.98
N PRO A 101 8.68 -8.93 -15.17
CA PRO A 101 8.73 -7.71 -14.38
C PRO A 101 8.60 -6.40 -15.19
N HIS A 102 9.14 -6.38 -16.41
CA HIS A 102 9.03 -5.22 -17.29
C HIS A 102 7.58 -4.97 -17.74
N LEU A 103 6.84 -6.02 -18.11
CA LEU A 103 5.41 -5.89 -18.41
C LEU A 103 4.64 -5.35 -17.21
N LEU A 104 4.83 -5.92 -16.01
CA LEU A 104 4.13 -5.47 -14.81
C LEU A 104 4.42 -3.99 -14.48
N ARG A 105 5.65 -3.53 -14.72
CA ARG A 105 6.02 -2.12 -14.56
C ARG A 105 5.35 -1.24 -15.62
N HIS A 106 5.32 -1.70 -16.87
CA HIS A 106 4.66 -0.97 -17.95
C HIS A 106 3.17 -0.83 -17.69
N SER A 107 2.47 -1.93 -17.34
CA SER A 107 1.05 -1.89 -16.97
C SER A 107 0.77 -0.96 -15.79
N PHE A 108 1.65 -0.91 -14.80
CA PHE A 108 1.54 0.08 -13.72
C PHE A 108 1.60 1.52 -14.23
N ALA A 109 2.57 1.83 -15.09
CA ALA A 109 2.72 3.16 -15.68
C ALA A 109 1.49 3.55 -16.50
N THR A 110 1.04 2.64 -17.37
CA THR A 110 -0.14 2.82 -18.22
C THR A 110 -1.39 3.07 -17.38
N HIS A 111 -1.66 2.25 -16.36
CA HIS A 111 -2.85 2.44 -15.52
C HIS A 111 -2.81 3.73 -14.70
N LEU A 112 -1.63 4.23 -14.30
CA LEU A 112 -1.54 5.53 -13.65
C LEU A 112 -1.88 6.67 -14.63
N LEU A 113 -1.35 6.60 -15.86
CA LEU A 113 -1.64 7.59 -16.89
C LEU A 113 -3.13 7.57 -17.29
N GLU A 114 -3.71 6.39 -17.49
CA GLU A 114 -5.15 6.21 -17.78
C GLU A 114 -6.03 6.70 -16.62
N GLY A 115 -5.56 6.55 -15.38
CA GLY A 115 -6.20 7.10 -14.19
C GLY A 115 -6.03 8.61 -14.00
N GLY A 116 -5.40 9.31 -14.95
CA GLY A 116 -5.23 10.76 -14.95
C GLY A 116 -4.01 11.28 -14.20
N ALA A 117 -3.06 10.42 -13.85
CA ALA A 117 -1.77 10.88 -13.33
C ALA A 117 -0.96 11.55 -14.45
N ASP A 118 -0.30 12.67 -14.12
CA ASP A 118 0.57 13.33 -15.09
C ASP A 118 1.86 12.53 -15.34
N LEU A 119 2.41 12.65 -16.55
CA LEU A 119 3.58 11.89 -17.00
C LEU A 119 4.80 12.09 -16.09
N ARG A 120 5.00 13.31 -15.57
CA ARG A 120 6.15 13.64 -14.74
C ARG A 120 6.08 12.90 -13.40
N SER A 121 4.93 12.91 -12.74
CA SER A 121 4.69 12.16 -11.52
C SER A 121 4.91 10.65 -11.70
N VAL A 122 4.48 10.09 -12.84
CA VAL A 122 4.72 8.67 -13.18
C VAL A 122 6.22 8.39 -13.38
N GLN A 123 6.94 9.26 -14.10
CA GLN A 123 8.39 9.11 -14.32
C GLN A 123 9.18 9.16 -13.01
N GLU A 124 8.81 10.04 -12.09
CA GLU A 124 9.41 10.16 -10.76
C GLU A 124 9.20 8.88 -9.92
N MET A 125 7.98 8.34 -9.88
CA MET A 125 7.70 7.07 -9.18
C MET A 125 8.52 5.91 -9.74
N LEU A 126 8.74 5.91 -11.06
CA LEU A 126 9.52 4.91 -11.77
C LEU A 126 11.04 5.19 -11.76
N GLY A 127 11.51 6.25 -11.12
CA GLY A 127 12.95 6.52 -10.98
C GLY A 127 13.71 6.57 -12.31
N HIS A 128 13.11 7.15 -13.36
CA HIS A 128 13.86 7.47 -14.58
C HIS A 128 14.79 8.65 -14.28
N ALA A 129 16.09 8.41 -14.43
CA ALA A 129 17.16 9.23 -13.87
C ALA A 129 17.61 10.42 -14.75
N ASP A 130 16.92 10.72 -15.85
CA ASP A 130 17.21 11.90 -16.65
C ASP A 130 16.12 12.94 -16.48
N LEU A 131 16.40 13.88 -15.57
CA LEU A 131 16.46 15.30 -15.90
C LEU A 131 17.17 16.01 -14.74
N ALA A 132 18.23 16.74 -15.07
CA ALA A 132 18.81 17.76 -14.22
C ALA A 132 17.71 18.67 -13.67
N THR A 133 17.39 18.54 -12.38
CA THR A 133 16.66 19.51 -11.53
C THR A 133 16.52 18.90 -10.13
N THR A 134 17.66 18.59 -9.50
CA THR A 134 17.70 18.00 -8.14
C THR A 134 17.71 19.08 -7.04
N GLU A 135 17.39 20.33 -7.34
CA GLU A 135 17.52 21.42 -6.35
C GLU A 135 16.18 21.96 -5.80
N LEU A 136 15.00 21.50 -6.26
CA LEU A 136 13.77 22.20 -5.88
C LEU A 136 12.65 21.41 -5.19
N TYR A 137 12.69 20.07 -5.00
CA TYR A 137 11.46 19.35 -4.60
C TYR A 137 11.61 18.13 -3.67
N THR A 138 12.20 18.31 -2.48
CA THR A 138 12.40 17.22 -1.50
C THR A 138 11.25 17.03 -0.49
N HIS A 139 10.26 17.92 -0.40
CA HIS A 139 9.15 17.76 0.57
C HIS A 139 7.73 17.92 -0.01
N VAL A 140 7.58 18.56 -1.17
CA VAL A 140 6.26 18.78 -1.82
C VAL A 140 5.88 17.63 -2.77
N SER A 141 6.85 16.82 -3.20
CA SER A 141 6.66 15.76 -4.21
C SER A 141 6.06 14.47 -3.64
N ASP A 142 6.38 14.07 -2.41
CA ASP A 142 5.87 12.81 -1.82
C ASP A 142 4.38 12.83 -1.50
N ARG A 143 3.85 13.99 -1.07
CA ARG A 143 2.40 14.16 -0.84
C ARG A 143 1.64 14.13 -2.16
N ARG A 144 2.12 14.86 -3.16
CA ARG A 144 1.51 14.89 -4.50
C ARG A 144 1.54 13.51 -5.17
N ARG A 145 2.67 12.78 -5.06
CA ARG A 145 2.81 11.39 -5.52
C ARG A 145 1.82 10.47 -4.84
N ARG A 146 1.69 10.56 -3.50
CA ARG A 146 0.68 9.81 -2.75
C ARG A 146 -0.73 10.11 -3.25
N GLU A 147 -1.09 11.38 -3.33
CA GLU A 147 -2.44 11.81 -3.78
C GLU A 147 -2.75 11.29 -5.18
N LEU A 148 -1.84 11.46 -6.15
CA LEU A 148 -2.02 10.98 -7.52
C LEU A 148 -2.12 9.46 -7.60
N TYR A 149 -1.27 8.75 -6.86
CA TYR A 149 -1.37 7.30 -6.77
C TYR A 149 -2.73 6.87 -6.21
N PHE A 150 -3.16 7.50 -5.11
CA PHE A 150 -4.45 7.18 -4.49
C PHE A 150 -5.64 7.58 -5.35
N GLN A 151 -5.50 8.55 -6.25
CA GLN A 151 -6.56 8.97 -7.16
C GLN A 151 -6.65 8.10 -8.41
N ALA A 152 -5.50 7.75 -9.00
CA ALA A 152 -5.41 7.18 -10.34
C ALA A 152 -5.29 5.64 -10.35
N HIS A 153 -4.68 5.03 -9.33
CA HIS A 153 -4.39 3.61 -9.39
C HIS A 153 -5.67 2.76 -9.18
N PRO A 154 -5.99 1.79 -10.06
CA PRO A 154 -7.24 1.02 -10.00
C PRO A 154 -7.49 0.30 -8.67
N HIS A 155 -6.41 -0.09 -7.99
CA HIS A 155 -6.48 -0.75 -6.68
C HIS A 155 -6.17 0.16 -5.48
N ALA A 156 -6.07 1.46 -5.69
CA ALA A 156 -5.89 2.39 -4.58
C ALA A 156 -7.22 2.75 -3.89
N ARG A 157 -8.31 2.89 -4.65
CA ARG A 157 -9.61 3.40 -4.14
C ARG A 157 -10.68 2.34 -3.92
N ARG A 158 -10.59 1.16 -4.54
CA ARG A 158 -11.77 0.30 -4.67
C ARG A 158 -12.13 -0.39 -3.35
N ASN A 159 -13.16 0.12 -2.68
CA ASN A 159 -14.15 -0.66 -1.95
C ASN A 159 -15.53 -0.31 -2.52
N PRO A 160 -16.23 -1.19 -3.28
CA PRO A 160 -17.62 -0.92 -3.62
C PRO A 160 -18.58 -1.41 -2.54
N GLU A 161 -18.20 -2.32 -1.63
CA GLU A 161 -19.17 -2.93 -0.71
C GLU A 161 -18.53 -3.31 0.64
N GLY A 162 -19.06 -2.73 1.72
CA GLY A 162 -18.65 -2.98 3.09
C GLY A 162 -19.24 -1.95 4.05
N ARG A 163 -20.56 -2.01 4.21
CA ARG A 163 -21.37 -1.20 5.12
C ARG A 163 -21.23 -1.75 6.55
N GLY A 164 -21.06 -0.86 7.53
CA GLY A 164 -21.31 -1.11 8.95
C GLY A 164 -20.07 -1.27 9.81
N ASP A 165 -19.68 -0.22 10.51
CA ASP A 165 -19.82 -0.22 11.97
C ASP A 165 -19.99 1.22 12.45
N ASP A 166 -21.02 1.41 13.27
CA ASP A 166 -21.31 2.65 13.95
C ASP A 166 -20.42 2.76 15.19
N GLY A 167 -20.29 3.98 15.72
CA GLY A 167 -19.59 4.19 16.99
C GLY A 167 -18.92 5.54 17.10
N SER A 168 -19.64 6.63 16.78
CA SER A 168 -19.26 7.95 17.29
C SER A 168 -20.32 8.48 18.23
N ALA A 169 -19.88 8.57 19.48
CA ALA A 169 -20.45 9.32 20.57
C ALA A 169 -21.19 10.60 20.14
N ARG A 170 -22.41 10.75 20.66
CA ARG A 170 -23.00 12.06 20.95
C ARG A 170 -23.35 12.10 22.42
N SER A 171 -22.42 12.66 23.18
CA SER A 171 -22.71 13.38 24.41
C SER A 171 -23.28 14.75 24.02
N ASP A 172 -24.49 15.08 24.46
CA ASP A 172 -24.92 16.46 24.67
C ASP A 172 -26.04 16.53 25.72
N ALA A 173 -25.67 17.14 26.84
CA ALA A 173 -26.43 18.05 27.70
C ALA A 173 -27.94 17.82 27.96
N ILE A 174 -28.27 17.52 29.22
CA ILE A 174 -29.54 17.90 29.86
C ILE A 174 -29.21 18.85 31.02
N GLY A 175 -29.60 20.13 30.85
CA GLY A 175 -29.60 21.14 31.91
C GLY A 175 -30.87 21.11 32.77
N PRO A 176 -30.91 21.84 33.89
CA PRO A 176 -31.91 21.68 34.93
C PRO A 176 -33.17 22.53 34.69
N GLY A 177 -34.34 22.00 35.04
CA GLY A 177 -35.62 22.74 35.06
C GLY A 177 -36.31 22.55 36.42
N ASN A 178 -36.24 23.58 37.27
CA ASN A 178 -36.97 23.67 38.53
C ASN A 178 -38.43 24.14 38.26
N GLY A 179 -39.39 23.42 38.83
CA GLY A 179 -40.29 23.98 39.85
C GLY A 179 -41.69 24.49 39.46
N SER A 180 -42.67 23.98 40.23
CA SER A 180 -44.02 24.48 40.55
C SER A 180 -45.16 24.23 39.53
N GLY A 181 -46.32 23.69 39.89
CA GLY A 181 -46.80 23.16 41.18
C GLY A 181 -48.30 22.76 41.12
N VAL A 182 -48.74 22.30 42.30
CA VAL A 182 -50.11 22.35 42.88
C VAL A 182 -51.18 21.31 42.48
N ALA A 183 -51.68 20.64 43.54
CA ALA A 183 -53.03 20.11 43.79
C ALA A 183 -53.49 18.85 43.03
N ASP A 184 -54.27 17.92 43.58
CA ASP A 184 -54.74 17.60 44.94
C ASP A 184 -55.46 16.24 44.82
N ASP A 185 -55.69 15.62 45.97
CA ASP A 185 -56.82 14.73 46.28
C ASP A 185 -56.77 13.19 46.01
N ALA A 186 -57.22 12.52 47.08
CA ALA A 186 -58.03 11.30 47.15
C ALA A 186 -57.39 9.89 47.21
N ARG A 187 -57.37 9.41 48.47
CA ARG A 187 -58.03 8.19 49.00
C ARG A 187 -57.28 6.85 49.06
N ARG A 188 -57.21 6.35 50.32
CA ARG A 188 -57.61 5.01 50.85
C ARG A 188 -56.90 3.78 50.24
N ALA A 189 -56.66 2.67 50.91
CA ALA A 189 -56.73 2.12 52.28
C ALA A 189 -56.08 0.72 52.08
N ARG A 190 -55.16 0.22 52.90
CA ARG A 190 -55.34 -0.55 54.14
C ARG A 190 -54.01 -1.24 54.41
#